data_AF-A0A2V6C1A1-F1
#
_entry.id   AF-A0A2V6C1A1-F1
#
_cell.length_a   1.000
_cell.length_b   1.000
_cell.length_c   1.000
_cell.angle_alpha   90.00
_cell.angle_beta   90.00
_cell.angle_gamma   90.00
#
_symmetry.space_group_name_H-M   'P 1'
#
loop_
_entity.id
_entity.type
_entity.pdbx_description
1 polymer ?
#
loop_
_entity_poly.entity_id
_entity_poly.type
_entity_poly.pdbx_seq_one_letter_code
_entity_poly.pdbx_strand_id
1 'polypeptide(L)'
;MKASALFAGIIAGLILGVVGSARAITIDLDLGTPPHVTSNVTNSFDALNGIGLLGQTLSLDFRFSHRQFVRLFSVTSNPFVALFKLQTNSSGMVDFLHGTGFLVDKHGNPLEQPQKLGSASGSNGSLAAGLFPLLPGDLQRPLDFFGIHLDLKLPAAPSISITGEEFLFNSDRNAPFGVGPGVPSDIVPDQDSTLLLLSLALLGPILARVRLPQLG
;
A
#
# COMPACT_ATOMS: atom_id res chain seq x y z
N MET A 1 48.01 -27.85 55.74
CA MET A 1 47.88 -28.43 54.38
C MET A 1 46.80 -29.51 54.47
N LYS A 2 45.67 -29.52 53.78
CA LYS A 2 45.04 -28.72 52.72
C LYS A 2 43.54 -28.67 53.07
N ALA A 3 42.90 -27.52 52.88
CA ALA A 3 41.44 -27.41 52.85
C ALA A 3 40.93 -27.84 51.47
N SER A 4 39.85 -28.61 51.41
CA SER A 4 39.11 -28.86 50.18
C SER A 4 37.62 -28.78 50.48
N ALA A 5 37.09 -27.58 50.32
CA ALA A 5 35.67 -27.34 50.16
C ALA A 5 35.36 -27.44 48.66
N LEU A 6 34.38 -28.27 48.30
CA LEU A 6 33.76 -28.27 46.97
C LEU A 6 32.29 -27.91 47.17
N PHE A 7 31.99 -26.62 47.04
CA PHE A 7 30.63 -26.14 46.82
C PHE A 7 30.33 -26.27 45.32
N ALA A 8 29.39 -27.15 44.96
CA ALA A 8 28.84 -27.23 43.62
C ALA A 8 27.76 -26.15 43.46
N GLY A 9 28.08 -25.07 42.76
CA GLY A 9 27.14 -24.02 42.39
C GLY A 9 26.51 -24.32 41.03
N ILE A 10 25.20 -24.61 41.01
CA ILE A 10 24.39 -24.60 39.79
C ILE A 10 24.06 -23.13 39.50
N ILE A 11 24.63 -22.56 38.45
CA ILE A 11 24.16 -21.29 37.89
C ILE A 11 23.34 -21.62 36.65
N ALA A 12 22.03 -21.80 36.84
CA ALA A 12 21.07 -21.73 35.76
C ALA A 12 20.86 -20.25 35.41
N GLY A 13 21.62 -19.76 34.44
CA GLY A 13 21.45 -18.41 33.90
C GLY A 13 20.17 -18.36 33.06
N LEU A 14 19.08 -17.89 33.66
CA LEU A 14 17.86 -17.51 32.96
C LEU A 14 18.17 -16.23 32.15
N ILE A 15 18.54 -16.38 30.87
CA ILE A 15 18.59 -15.25 29.94
C ILE A 15 17.14 -14.91 29.58
N LEU A 16 16.52 -14.03 30.37
CA LEU A 16 15.35 -13.27 29.92
C LEU A 16 15.84 -12.34 28.81
N GLY A 17 15.73 -12.82 27.56
CA GLY A 17 15.91 -11.99 26.39
C GLY A 17 14.91 -10.83 26.48
N VAL A 18 15.43 -9.62 26.59
CA VAL A 18 14.65 -8.41 26.33
C VAL A 18 14.21 -8.54 24.88
N VAL A 19 12.95 -8.93 24.65
CA VAL A 19 12.31 -8.76 23.35
C VAL A 19 12.15 -7.26 23.20
N GLY A 20 13.21 -6.59 22.76
CA GLY A 20 13.10 -5.23 22.27
C GLY A 20 12.07 -5.28 21.16
N SER A 21 10.97 -4.55 21.30
CA SER A 21 10.04 -4.36 20.19
C SER A 21 10.86 -3.89 19.00
N ALA A 22 11.01 -4.74 17.99
CA ALA A 22 11.63 -4.34 16.74
C ALA A 22 10.75 -3.21 16.20
N ARG A 23 11.25 -1.96 16.30
CA ARG A 23 10.53 -0.82 15.75
C ARG A 23 10.59 -0.93 14.24
N ALA A 24 9.43 -0.80 13.61
CA ALA A 24 9.37 -0.74 12.15
C ALA A 24 10.17 0.46 11.64
N ILE A 25 10.75 0.31 10.45
CA ILE A 25 11.40 1.39 9.72
C ILE A 25 10.28 2.20 9.06
N THR A 26 10.15 3.46 9.47
CA THR A 26 9.16 4.37 8.88
C THR A 26 9.72 5.02 7.62
N ILE A 27 8.96 4.95 6.53
CA ILE A 27 9.25 5.53 5.22
C ILE A 27 8.09 6.44 4.86
N ASP A 28 8.36 7.73 4.70
CA ASP A 28 7.37 8.70 4.24
C ASP A 28 7.27 8.63 2.70
N LEU A 29 6.05 8.50 2.19
CA LEU A 29 5.74 8.54 0.77
C LEU A 29 5.13 9.90 0.42
N ASP A 30 5.61 10.51 -0.65
CA ASP A 30 5.01 11.68 -1.25
C ASP A 30 4.03 11.24 -2.35
N LEU A 31 2.75 11.51 -2.15
CA LEU A 31 1.73 11.16 -3.14
C LEU A 31 1.53 12.28 -4.18
N GLY A 32 2.29 13.38 -4.08
CA GLY A 32 2.12 14.58 -4.89
C GLY A 32 1.07 15.54 -4.32
N THR A 33 0.84 16.69 -4.97
CA THR A 33 -0.06 17.73 -4.46
C THR A 33 -1.54 17.30 -4.53
N PRO A 34 -2.27 17.22 -3.40
CA PRO A 34 -3.70 16.91 -3.40
C PRO A 34 -4.56 18.17 -3.62
N PRO A 35 -5.83 18.04 -4.07
CA PRO A 35 -6.49 16.80 -4.51
C PRO A 35 -6.16 16.44 -5.96
N HIS A 36 -6.01 15.14 -6.23
CA HIS A 36 -5.97 14.65 -7.61
C HIS A 36 -6.50 13.21 -7.73
N VAL A 37 -6.90 12.84 -8.94
CA VAL A 37 -7.32 11.49 -9.32
C VAL A 37 -6.28 10.94 -10.30
N THR A 38 -5.78 9.73 -10.04
CA THR A 38 -4.71 9.12 -10.83
C THR A 38 -4.90 7.61 -10.93
N SER A 39 -4.11 6.97 -11.79
CA SER A 39 -3.98 5.51 -11.88
C SER A 39 -2.59 5.01 -11.46
N ASN A 40 -1.68 5.94 -11.12
CA ASN A 40 -0.33 5.59 -10.74
C ASN A 40 0.30 6.64 -9.80
N VAL A 41 1.05 6.16 -8.81
CA VAL A 41 2.00 6.94 -8.00
C VAL A 41 3.23 6.07 -7.75
N THR A 42 4.42 6.60 -8.01
CA THR A 42 5.69 5.93 -7.72
C THR A 42 6.54 6.79 -6.81
N ASN A 43 7.13 6.18 -5.79
CA ASN A 43 8.09 6.80 -4.89
C ASN A 43 9.38 5.98 -4.90
N SER A 44 10.52 6.66 -4.96
CA SER A 44 11.85 6.05 -4.76
C SER A 44 12.46 6.59 -3.47
N PHE A 45 13.18 5.75 -2.75
CA PHE A 45 13.84 6.08 -1.48
C PHE A 45 15.07 5.19 -1.29
N ASP A 46 15.87 5.42 -0.25
CA ASP A 46 17.16 4.78 -0.01
C ASP A 46 17.35 4.22 1.41
N ALA A 47 16.25 4.09 2.16
CA ALA A 47 16.25 3.73 3.58
C ALA A 47 16.83 2.33 3.90
N LEU A 48 16.91 1.43 2.92
CA LEU A 48 17.36 0.05 3.04
C LEU A 48 18.65 -0.21 2.26
N ASN A 49 19.22 0.79 1.59
CA ASN A 49 20.42 0.63 0.79
C ASN A 49 21.61 0.15 1.61
N GLY A 50 22.33 -0.81 1.03
CA GLY A 50 23.47 -1.47 1.68
C GLY A 50 23.09 -2.58 2.66
N ILE A 51 21.80 -2.79 2.98
CA ILE A 51 21.37 -3.94 3.78
C ILE A 51 21.64 -5.23 2.98
N GLY A 52 22.43 -6.12 3.56
CA GLY A 52 22.71 -7.45 2.99
C GLY A 52 21.52 -8.41 3.17
N LEU A 53 21.36 -9.36 2.25
CA LEU A 53 20.28 -10.35 2.29
C LEU A 53 20.72 -11.56 3.13
N LEU A 54 20.41 -11.57 4.43
CA LEU A 54 20.87 -12.57 5.39
C LEU A 54 19.72 -13.46 5.91
N GLY A 55 18.55 -13.45 5.27
CA GLY A 55 17.37 -14.19 5.76
C GLY A 55 16.59 -13.49 6.87
N GLN A 56 16.93 -12.23 7.18
CA GLN A 56 16.34 -11.45 8.26
C GLN A 56 14.92 -10.97 7.95
N THR A 57 14.21 -10.62 9.01
CA THR A 57 12.90 -9.95 8.91
C THR A 57 13.07 -8.43 8.99
N LEU A 58 12.31 -7.71 8.17
CA LEU A 58 12.11 -6.28 8.21
C LEU A 58 10.65 -5.98 8.51
N SER A 59 10.40 -4.99 9.34
CA SER A 59 9.07 -4.42 9.57
C SER A 59 9.11 -2.99 9.06
N LEU A 60 8.20 -2.63 8.15
CA LEU A 60 8.21 -1.38 7.39
C LEU A 60 6.86 -0.67 7.51
N ASP A 61 6.89 0.61 7.87
CA ASP A 61 5.72 1.49 7.91
C ASP A 61 5.82 2.53 6.78
N PHE A 62 4.97 2.42 5.77
CA PHE A 62 4.82 3.43 4.73
C PHE A 62 3.74 4.44 5.12
N ARG A 63 4.13 5.69 5.36
CA ARG A 63 3.22 6.76 5.80
C ARG A 63 3.04 7.79 4.70
N PHE A 64 1.82 8.30 4.56
CA PHE A 64 1.59 9.38 3.59
C PHE A 64 1.91 10.73 4.20
N SER A 65 2.71 11.51 3.47
CA SER A 65 3.11 12.84 3.88
C SER A 65 1.90 13.79 3.97
N HIS A 66 2.05 14.90 4.70
CA HIS A 66 1.06 16.00 4.71
C HIS A 66 -0.39 15.61 5.07
N ARG A 67 -0.59 14.55 5.85
CA ARG A 67 -1.94 14.01 6.20
C ARG A 67 -2.76 13.61 4.98
N GLN A 68 -2.09 13.20 3.91
CA GLN A 68 -2.72 12.67 2.72
C GLN A 68 -3.36 11.29 2.99
N PHE A 69 -4.28 10.92 2.12
CA PHE A 69 -4.85 9.58 2.07
C PHE A 69 -5.03 9.14 0.63
N VAL A 70 -5.01 7.83 0.43
CA VAL A 70 -5.45 7.24 -0.83
C VAL A 70 -6.90 6.81 -0.67
N ARG A 71 -7.75 7.20 -1.63
CA ARG A 71 -9.14 6.76 -1.75
C ARG A 71 -9.28 5.77 -2.89
N LEU A 72 -9.68 4.55 -2.58
CA LEU A 72 -10.21 3.63 -3.57
C LEU A 72 -11.68 3.99 -3.79
N PHE A 73 -12.04 4.42 -5.00
CA PHE A 73 -13.43 4.67 -5.40
C PHE A 73 -14.17 3.37 -5.66
N SER A 74 -15.50 3.39 -5.69
CA SER A 74 -16.31 2.21 -6.07
C SER A 74 -15.94 1.66 -7.45
N VAL A 75 -15.51 2.55 -8.36
CA VAL A 75 -15.04 2.20 -9.71
C VAL A 75 -13.59 1.73 -9.78
N THR A 76 -12.78 1.94 -8.74
CA THR A 76 -11.40 1.44 -8.73
C THR A 76 -11.44 -0.09 -8.89
N SER A 77 -10.70 -0.65 -9.84
CA SER A 77 -10.80 -2.05 -10.26
C SER A 77 -9.84 -2.95 -9.48
N ASN A 78 -9.95 -4.26 -9.70
CA ASN A 78 -9.25 -5.30 -8.95
C ASN A 78 -7.82 -5.66 -9.38
N PRO A 79 -7.10 -4.84 -10.16
CA PRO A 79 -5.66 -4.79 -9.98
C PRO A 79 -5.21 -3.43 -9.43
N PHE A 80 -5.95 -2.82 -8.49
CA PHE A 80 -5.27 -1.89 -7.59
C PHE A 80 -4.20 -2.66 -6.80
N VAL A 81 -2.94 -2.28 -6.96
CA VAL A 81 -1.79 -2.90 -6.30
C VAL A 81 -1.01 -1.85 -5.54
N ALA A 82 -0.67 -2.17 -4.29
CA ALA A 82 0.41 -1.53 -3.55
C ALA A 82 1.64 -2.43 -3.61
N LEU A 83 2.65 -2.01 -4.37
CA LEU A 83 3.81 -2.82 -4.71
C LEU A 83 5.09 -2.19 -4.17
N PHE A 84 5.75 -2.92 -3.28
CA PHE A 84 7.10 -2.61 -2.84
C PHE A 84 8.11 -3.34 -3.73
N LYS A 85 9.14 -2.64 -4.19
CA LYS A 85 10.23 -3.19 -5.00
C LYS A 85 11.58 -2.90 -4.37
N LEU A 86 12.46 -3.88 -4.49
CA LEU A 86 13.88 -3.76 -4.18
C LEU A 86 14.68 -4.05 -5.44
N GLN A 87 15.71 -3.26 -5.66
CA GLN A 87 16.79 -3.57 -6.57
C GLN A 87 17.99 -4.05 -5.75
N THR A 88 18.71 -5.02 -6.27
CA THR A 88 19.94 -5.54 -5.64
C THR A 88 21.14 -5.39 -6.57
N ASN A 89 22.32 -5.64 -6.03
CA ASN A 89 23.57 -5.75 -6.80
C ASN A 89 23.70 -7.07 -7.60
N SER A 90 22.69 -7.94 -7.58
CA SER A 90 22.66 -9.16 -8.39
C SER A 90 22.34 -8.86 -9.86
N SER A 91 22.97 -9.60 -10.77
CA SER A 91 22.64 -9.60 -12.20
C SER A 91 21.73 -10.78 -12.60
N GLY A 92 21.15 -11.47 -11.63
CA GLY A 92 20.33 -12.66 -11.81
C GLY A 92 19.18 -12.72 -10.80
N MET A 93 18.30 -13.70 -10.98
CA MET A 93 17.23 -13.99 -10.01
C MET A 93 17.84 -14.37 -8.67
N VAL A 94 17.37 -13.74 -7.59
CA VAL A 94 17.89 -13.96 -6.23
C VAL A 94 17.06 -15.04 -5.53
N ASP A 95 15.84 -14.70 -5.14
CA ASP A 95 14.77 -15.56 -4.60
C ASP A 95 13.51 -14.68 -4.48
N PHE A 96 12.52 -15.04 -3.67
CA PHE A 96 11.32 -14.24 -3.42
C PHE A 96 11.34 -13.56 -2.05
N LEU A 97 10.63 -12.43 -1.97
CA LEU A 97 10.23 -11.86 -0.68
C LEU A 97 9.07 -12.66 -0.12
N HIS A 98 9.09 -12.93 1.18
CA HIS A 98 7.95 -13.52 1.88
C HIS A 98 7.45 -12.56 2.94
N GLY A 99 6.15 -12.53 3.22
CA GLY A 99 5.67 -11.61 4.22
C GLY A 99 4.18 -11.45 4.29
N THR A 100 3.77 -10.55 5.17
CA THR A 100 2.40 -10.09 5.35
C THR A 100 2.34 -8.57 5.31
N GLY A 101 1.16 -8.02 5.06
CA GLY A 101 0.94 -6.59 5.18
C GLY A 101 -0.53 -6.24 5.35
N PHE A 102 -0.80 -4.98 5.68
CA PHE A 102 -2.16 -4.44 5.83
C PHE A 102 -2.17 -2.94 5.57
N LEU A 103 -3.35 -2.43 5.22
CA LEU A 103 -3.61 -0.98 5.14
C LEU A 103 -3.91 -0.42 6.53
N VAL A 104 -3.56 0.85 6.77
CA VAL A 104 -3.88 1.54 8.03
C VAL A 104 -4.89 2.67 7.89
N ASP A 105 -5.68 2.85 8.94
CA ASP A 105 -6.63 3.96 9.08
C ASP A 105 -5.93 5.27 9.47
N LYS A 106 -6.70 6.35 9.61
CA LYS A 106 -6.21 7.69 10.01
C LYS A 106 -5.56 7.76 11.39
N HIS A 107 -5.81 6.75 12.23
CA HIS A 107 -5.27 6.63 13.59
C HIS A 107 -4.06 5.69 13.64
N GLY A 108 -3.67 5.09 12.50
CA GLY A 108 -2.58 4.12 12.41
C GLY A 108 -2.99 2.69 12.81
N ASN A 109 -4.29 2.40 12.94
CA ASN A 109 -4.76 1.05 13.21
C ASN A 109 -4.90 0.25 11.91
N PRO A 110 -4.68 -1.08 11.93
CA PRO A 110 -4.98 -1.94 10.80
C PRO A 110 -6.46 -1.83 10.39
N LEU A 111 -6.73 -1.65 9.10
CA LEU A 111 -8.10 -1.70 8.55
C LEU A 111 -8.61 -3.15 8.45
N GLU A 112 -7.71 -4.12 8.43
CA GLU A 112 -7.99 -5.55 8.32
C GLU A 112 -6.87 -6.38 8.95
N GLN A 113 -7.06 -7.69 9.03
CA GLN A 113 -5.98 -8.59 9.44
C GLN A 113 -4.86 -8.62 8.39
N PRO A 114 -3.58 -8.81 8.80
CA PRO A 114 -2.47 -8.92 7.87
C PRO A 114 -2.71 -10.00 6.80
N GLN A 115 -2.59 -9.61 5.54
CA GLN A 115 -2.74 -10.50 4.40
C GLN A 115 -1.37 -10.97 3.91
N LYS A 116 -1.31 -12.19 3.34
CA LYS A 116 -0.10 -12.70 2.70
C LYS A 116 0.21 -11.88 1.44
N LEU A 117 1.47 -11.47 1.29
CA LEU A 117 1.93 -10.75 0.11
C LEU A 117 2.11 -11.69 -1.10
N GLY A 118 1.75 -11.21 -2.27
CA GLY A 118 2.22 -11.79 -3.53
C GLY A 118 3.65 -11.31 -3.81
N SER A 119 4.47 -12.17 -4.43
CA SER A 119 5.90 -11.91 -4.61
C SER A 119 6.37 -12.19 -6.03
N ALA A 120 7.34 -11.41 -6.51
CA ALA A 120 8.01 -11.63 -7.79
C ALA A 120 9.53 -11.41 -7.66
N SER A 121 10.28 -12.07 -8.55
CA SER A 121 11.75 -11.99 -8.63
C SER A 121 12.14 -11.87 -10.10
N GLY A 122 12.96 -10.88 -10.43
CA GLY A 122 13.41 -10.60 -11.79
C GLY A 122 14.82 -11.13 -12.06
N SER A 123 15.10 -11.45 -13.32
CA SER A 123 16.45 -11.84 -13.77
C SER A 123 17.47 -10.71 -13.73
N ASN A 124 17.07 -9.49 -13.39
CA ASN A 124 17.92 -8.31 -13.22
C ASN A 124 18.21 -8.00 -11.74
N GLY A 125 18.00 -8.96 -10.82
CA GLY A 125 18.21 -8.74 -9.39
C GLY A 125 17.12 -7.94 -8.70
N SER A 126 15.99 -7.69 -9.36
CA SER A 126 14.83 -7.05 -8.73
C SER A 126 14.00 -8.05 -7.93
N LEU A 127 13.46 -7.58 -6.81
CA LEU A 127 12.52 -8.29 -5.95
C LEU A 127 11.27 -7.42 -5.78
N ALA A 128 10.09 -8.03 -5.72
CA ALA A 128 8.88 -7.29 -5.44
C ALA A 128 7.96 -8.06 -4.49
N ALA A 129 7.28 -7.31 -3.63
CA ALA A 129 6.22 -7.80 -2.75
C ALA A 129 5.02 -6.85 -2.85
N GLY A 130 3.84 -7.39 -3.13
CA GLY A 130 2.64 -6.61 -3.32
C GLY A 130 1.49 -7.11 -2.46
N LEU A 131 0.72 -6.17 -1.93
CA LEU A 131 -0.63 -6.44 -1.46
C LEU A 131 -1.54 -6.48 -2.69
N PHE A 132 -2.04 -7.66 -3.05
CA PHE A 132 -3.05 -7.84 -4.10
C PHE A 132 -3.80 -9.18 -4.03
N PRO A 133 -5.09 -9.21 -4.45
CA PRO A 133 -5.92 -8.02 -4.54
C PRO A 133 -6.00 -7.37 -3.16
N LEU A 134 -6.07 -6.04 -3.06
CA LEU A 134 -6.10 -5.35 -1.76
C LEU A 134 -7.45 -5.50 -1.01
N LEU A 135 -8.35 -6.37 -1.48
CA LEU A 135 -9.68 -6.62 -0.92
C LEU A 135 -10.14 -8.10 -0.93
N PRO A 136 -9.38 -9.09 -0.41
CA PRO A 136 -9.99 -10.35 0.03
C PRO A 136 -10.56 -10.15 1.44
N GLY A 137 -11.85 -9.80 1.55
CA GLY A 137 -12.51 -9.62 2.85
C GLY A 137 -13.72 -8.68 2.83
N ASP A 138 -14.06 -8.15 4.01
CA ASP A 138 -15.25 -7.32 4.28
C ASP A 138 -15.08 -5.81 3.97
N LEU A 139 -13.89 -5.38 3.53
CA LEU A 139 -13.63 -3.97 3.24
C LEU A 139 -14.43 -3.51 2.00
N GLN A 140 -15.25 -2.48 2.19
CA GLN A 140 -16.09 -1.91 1.14
C GLN A 140 -15.49 -0.64 0.55
N ARG A 141 -15.61 -0.48 -0.77
CA ARG A 141 -15.30 0.78 -1.48
C ARG A 141 -16.55 1.68 -1.45
N PRO A 142 -16.40 3.02 -1.39
CA PRO A 142 -15.13 3.74 -1.36
C PRO A 142 -14.39 3.58 -0.01
N LEU A 143 -13.07 3.44 -0.07
CA LEU A 143 -12.21 3.17 1.09
C LEU A 143 -11.05 4.18 1.14
N ASP A 144 -10.86 4.81 2.30
CA ASP A 144 -9.68 5.62 2.60
C ASP A 144 -8.68 4.83 3.42
N PHE A 145 -7.40 4.91 3.05
CA PHE A 145 -6.29 4.45 3.88
C PHE A 145 -5.18 5.49 3.92
N PHE A 146 -4.41 5.48 5.00
CA PHE A 146 -3.46 6.53 5.38
C PHE A 146 -2.01 6.05 5.44
N GLY A 147 -1.79 4.80 5.09
CA GLY A 147 -0.48 4.17 5.05
C GLY A 147 -0.59 2.66 4.88
N ILE A 148 0.56 2.01 4.92
CA ILE A 148 0.70 0.55 4.72
C ILE A 148 1.76 0.03 5.66
N HIS A 149 1.49 -1.10 6.29
CA HIS A 149 2.47 -1.84 7.05
C HIS A 149 2.87 -3.12 6.29
N LEU A 150 4.16 -3.41 6.22
CA LEU A 150 4.69 -4.66 5.67
C LEU A 150 5.66 -5.32 6.66
N ASP A 151 5.45 -6.61 6.92
CA ASP A 151 6.44 -7.48 7.55
C ASP A 151 7.02 -8.41 6.48
N LEU A 152 8.31 -8.28 6.22
CA LEU A 152 9.02 -8.96 5.14
C LEU A 152 10.13 -9.84 5.69
N LYS A 153 10.22 -11.08 5.23
CA LYS A 153 11.41 -11.91 5.34
C LYS A 153 12.20 -11.80 4.04
N LEU A 154 13.40 -11.25 4.16
CA LEU A 154 14.36 -11.19 3.05
C LEU A 154 14.93 -12.59 2.76
N PRO A 155 15.37 -12.86 1.53
CA PRO A 155 16.04 -14.12 1.22
C PRO A 155 17.44 -14.18 1.84
N ALA A 156 17.99 -15.39 1.93
CA ALA A 156 19.34 -15.63 2.45
C ALA A 156 20.33 -15.74 1.29
N ALA A 157 20.96 -14.61 0.95
CA ALA A 157 21.96 -14.48 -0.11
C ALA A 157 23.08 -13.52 0.35
N PRO A 158 24.05 -13.99 1.16
CA PRO A 158 24.95 -13.13 1.95
C PRO A 158 25.94 -12.27 1.13
N SER A 159 26.09 -12.52 -0.17
CA SER A 159 26.88 -11.68 -1.08
C SER A 159 26.08 -10.59 -1.80
N ILE A 160 24.75 -10.55 -1.57
CA ILE A 160 23.83 -9.65 -2.24
C ILE A 160 23.35 -8.59 -1.23
N SER A 161 23.31 -7.34 -1.69
CA SER A 161 22.79 -6.20 -0.92
C SER A 161 21.77 -5.41 -1.72
N ILE A 162 20.89 -4.72 -1.01
CA ILE A 162 19.93 -3.78 -1.59
C ILE A 162 20.68 -2.55 -2.14
N THR A 163 20.27 -2.09 -3.32
CA THR A 163 20.87 -0.95 -4.06
C THR A 163 19.84 0.05 -4.57
N GLY A 164 18.55 -0.21 -4.38
CA GLY A 164 17.49 0.71 -4.74
C GLY A 164 16.14 0.21 -4.25
N GLU A 165 15.22 1.14 -4.02
CA GLU A 165 13.91 0.85 -3.45
C GLU A 165 12.84 1.71 -4.12
N GLU A 166 11.70 1.09 -4.39
CA GLU A 166 10.53 1.80 -4.90
C GLU A 166 9.26 1.32 -4.20
N PHE A 167 8.30 2.23 -4.03
CA PHE A 167 6.93 1.91 -3.69
C PHE A 167 5.99 2.46 -4.76
N LEU A 168 5.05 1.64 -5.21
CA LEU A 168 4.15 1.93 -6.31
C LEU A 168 2.70 1.69 -5.90
N PHE A 169 1.84 2.65 -6.20
CA PHE A 169 0.41 2.43 -6.34
C PHE A 169 0.06 2.37 -7.80
N ASN A 170 -0.61 1.31 -8.23
CA ASN A 170 -1.05 1.17 -9.62
C ASN A 170 -2.49 0.70 -9.67
N SER A 171 -3.27 1.25 -10.60
CA SER A 171 -4.62 0.78 -10.94
C SER A 171 -4.83 0.83 -12.45
N ASP A 172 -5.90 0.21 -12.94
CA ASP A 172 -6.25 0.34 -14.36
C ASP A 172 -6.61 1.79 -14.69
N ARG A 173 -6.28 2.23 -15.91
CA ARG A 173 -6.55 3.60 -16.38
C ARG A 173 -8.03 3.99 -16.27
N ASN A 174 -8.94 3.05 -16.48
CA ASN A 174 -10.39 3.28 -16.44
C ASN A 174 -10.97 3.13 -15.02
N ALA A 175 -10.11 2.89 -14.03
CA ALA A 175 -10.49 2.55 -12.68
C ALA A 175 -9.53 3.23 -11.69
N PRO A 176 -9.52 4.58 -11.68
CA PRO A 176 -8.52 5.37 -10.97
C PRO A 176 -8.75 5.30 -9.45
N PHE A 177 -7.80 5.86 -8.70
CA PHE A 177 -7.91 6.15 -7.27
C PHE A 177 -7.68 7.64 -7.01
N GLY A 178 -8.08 8.11 -5.83
CA GLY A 178 -7.91 9.50 -5.40
C GLY A 178 -6.75 9.66 -4.44
N VAL A 179 -6.08 10.81 -4.49
CA VAL A 179 -5.14 11.27 -3.47
C VAL A 179 -5.74 12.52 -2.82
N GLY A 180 -6.14 12.37 -1.56
CA GLY A 180 -6.76 13.41 -0.75
C GLY A 180 -5.76 14.19 0.11
N PRO A 181 -6.22 15.24 0.81
CA PRO A 181 -7.62 15.64 0.98
C PRO A 181 -8.24 16.38 -0.23
N GLY A 182 -9.58 16.41 -0.30
CA GLY A 182 -10.34 17.20 -1.29
C GLY A 182 -10.81 16.46 -2.53
N VAL A 183 -10.56 15.14 -2.63
CA VAL A 183 -11.13 14.30 -3.69
C VAL A 183 -12.62 14.01 -3.44
N PRO A 184 -13.43 13.75 -4.48
CA PRO A 184 -14.84 13.38 -4.33
C PRO A 184 -15.03 12.19 -3.37
N SER A 185 -16.20 12.11 -2.70
CA SER A 185 -16.54 10.97 -1.82
C SER A 185 -16.54 9.65 -2.58
N ASP A 186 -16.94 9.69 -3.85
CA ASP A 186 -16.85 8.56 -4.77
C ASP A 186 -16.83 9.06 -6.23
N ILE A 187 -16.47 8.17 -7.17
CA ILE A 187 -16.70 8.36 -8.61
C ILE A 187 -17.66 7.26 -9.03
N VAL A 188 -18.88 7.65 -9.39
CA VAL A 188 -19.88 6.74 -9.96
C VAL A 188 -19.85 6.94 -11.48
N PRO A 189 -19.84 5.88 -12.30
CA PRO A 189 -19.94 6.04 -13.74
C PRO A 189 -21.28 6.73 -14.07
N ASP A 190 -21.24 7.79 -14.88
CA ASP A 190 -22.44 8.38 -15.46
C ASP A 190 -23.13 7.32 -16.32
N GLN A 191 -24.17 6.68 -15.78
CA GLN A 191 -24.95 5.69 -16.53
C GLN A 191 -26.00 6.41 -17.38
N ASP A 192 -25.69 6.71 -18.66
CA ASP A 192 -26.58 7.06 -19.80
C ASP A 192 -27.73 8.09 -19.57
N SER A 193 -27.89 8.57 -18.35
CA SER A 193 -29.02 9.34 -17.84
C SER A 193 -28.71 10.81 -17.91
N THR A 194 -27.44 11.19 -18.06
CA THR A 194 -27.03 12.57 -18.30
C THR A 194 -27.54 13.04 -19.67
N LEU A 195 -27.47 12.19 -20.71
CA LEU A 195 -28.08 12.47 -22.02
C LEU A 195 -29.61 12.42 -21.97
N LEU A 196 -30.18 11.52 -21.16
CA LEU A 196 -31.62 11.40 -20.98
C LEU A 196 -32.18 12.63 -20.24
N LEU A 197 -31.52 13.10 -19.19
CA LEU A 197 -31.83 14.33 -18.47
C LEU A 197 -31.61 15.57 -19.33
N LEU A 198 -30.53 15.62 -20.10
CA LEU A 198 -30.27 16.71 -21.04
C LEU A 198 -31.35 16.76 -22.14
N SER A 199 -31.76 15.61 -22.68
CA SER A 199 -32.83 15.54 -23.68
C SER A 199 -34.19 15.92 -23.11
N LEU A 200 -34.53 15.50 -21.88
CA LEU A 200 -35.75 15.95 -21.19
C LEU A 200 -35.72 17.47 -20.90
N ALA A 201 -34.58 18.00 -20.45
CA ALA A 201 -34.41 19.41 -20.16
C ALA A 201 -34.53 20.28 -21.43
N LEU A 202 -34.11 19.78 -22.59
CA LEU A 202 -34.25 20.45 -23.88
C LEU A 202 -35.66 20.33 -24.47
N LEU A 203 -36.42 19.28 -24.15
CA LEU A 203 -37.80 19.09 -24.61
C LEU A 203 -38.82 19.94 -23.83
N GLY A 204 -38.58 20.20 -22.54
CA GLY A 204 -39.46 21.01 -21.69
C GLY A 204 -39.79 22.42 -22.25
N PRO A 205 -38.80 23.22 -22.69
CA PRO A 205 -39.02 24.53 -23.30
C PRO A 205 -39.77 24.48 -24.63
N ILE A 206 -39.57 23.42 -25.43
CA ILE A 206 -40.21 23.26 -26.75
C ILE A 206 -41.70 22.98 -26.56
N LEU A 207 -42.07 22.10 -25.64
CA LEU A 207 -43.47 21.80 -25.29
C LEU A 207 -44.18 23.02 -24.66
N ALA A 208 -43.47 23.83 -23.87
CA ALA A 208 -44.02 25.06 -23.29
C ALA A 208 -44.35 26.12 -24.35
N ARG A 209 -43.58 26.20 -25.45
CA ARG A 209 -43.85 27.13 -26.56
C ARG A 209 -45.03 26.73 -27.45
N VAL A 210 -45.31 25.44 -27.58
CA VAL A 210 -46.46 24.94 -28.39
C VAL A 210 -47.80 25.17 -27.67
N ARG A 211 -47.79 25.43 -26.36
CA ARG A 211 -48.99 25.58 -25.52
C ARG A 211 -49.43 27.02 -25.22
N LEU A 212 -48.94 28.01 -25.97
CA LEU A 212 -49.51 29.35 -25.96
C LEU A 212 -50.50 29.50 -27.12
N PRO A 213 -51.78 29.15 -26.97
CA PRO A 213 -52.79 29.73 -27.85
C PRO A 213 -52.82 31.24 -27.57
N GLN A 214 -52.62 32.03 -28.62
CA GLN A 214 -52.97 33.44 -28.60
C GLN A 214 -54.45 33.55 -28.23
N LEU A 215 -54.72 33.99 -27.01
CA LEU A 215 -56.03 34.47 -26.57
C LEU A 215 -55.91 35.99 -26.47
N GLY A 216 -56.52 36.69 -27.41
CA GLY A 216 -56.60 38.15 -27.47
C GLY A 216 -56.15 38.70 -28.81
#